data_AF-A0A354NXW5-F1
#
_entry.id   AF-A0A354NXW5-F1
#
_cell.length_a   1.000
_cell.length_b   1.000
_cell.length_c   1.000
_cell.angle_alpha   90.00
_cell.angle_beta   90.00
_cell.angle_gamma   90.00
#
_symmetry.space_group_name_H-M   'P 1'
#
loop_
_entity.id
_entity.type
_entity.pdbx_description
1 polymer ?
#
loop_
_entity_poly.entity_id
_entity_poly.type
_entity_poly.pdbx_seq_one_letter_code
_entity_poly.pdbx_strand_id
1 'polypeptide(L)'
;LEEALAARVIEEMPDSIGRYQFTHALLQETLMDELSLTRRVRLHARIAESLEAMYGDDVESHAEELVFHFEQAQAILGTEKLVKYSVSAGDAALSTWAIEEGRAHFELARNLLTDDTDGRTKAEVLFGYARARSALPSEGEFQRCLDLMAEAYQAFKSVGDYQGAVSVAAQLTINVIRFSSGADV
;
A
#
# COMPACT_ATOMS: atom_id res chain seq x y z
N LEU A 1 26.15 14.06 13.23
CA LEU A 1 26.24 14.10 11.76
C LEU A 1 27.70 14.17 11.33
N GLU A 2 28.44 15.20 11.75
CA GLU A 2 29.88 15.35 11.47
C GLU A 2 30.72 14.13 11.87
N GLU A 3 30.48 13.55 13.05
CA GLU A 3 31.16 12.34 13.50
C GLU A 3 30.90 11.13 12.57
N ALA A 4 29.65 10.96 12.11
CA ALA A 4 29.28 9.85 11.21
C ALA A 4 29.84 10.03 9.80
N LEU A 5 29.96 11.27 9.32
CA LEU A 5 30.66 11.60 8.07
C LEU A 5 32.17 11.32 8.19
N ALA A 6 32.80 11.76 9.29
CA ALA A 6 34.21 11.53 9.55
C ALA A 6 34.53 10.03 9.66
N ALA A 7 33.63 9.24 10.25
CA ALA A 7 33.73 7.79 10.36
C ALA A 7 33.31 7.04 9.08
N ARG A 8 32.87 7.73 8.02
CA ARG A 8 32.35 7.15 6.76
C ARG A 8 31.18 6.18 6.96
N VAL A 9 30.40 6.39 8.02
CA VAL A 9 29.15 5.68 8.27
C VAL A 9 28.06 6.17 7.30
N ILE A 10 28.06 7.47 7.05
CA ILE A 10 27.19 8.13 6.07
C ILE A 10 28.03 8.96 5.11
N GLU A 11 27.46 9.26 3.95
CA GLU A 11 28.01 10.16 2.93
C GLU A 11 26.95 11.14 2.44
N GLU A 12 27.41 12.28 1.91
CA GLU A 12 26.54 13.23 1.21
C GLU A 12 26.12 12.66 -0.14
N MET A 13 24.84 12.79 -0.45
CA MET A 13 24.35 12.39 -1.76
C MET A 13 24.86 13.38 -2.85
N PRO A 14 25.46 12.90 -3.95
CA PRO A 14 26.15 13.75 -4.94
C PRO A 14 25.31 14.89 -5.54
N ASP A 15 23.99 14.70 -5.64
CA ASP A 15 23.08 15.61 -6.33
C ASP A 15 22.03 16.26 -5.40
N SER A 16 22.26 16.28 -4.08
CA SER A 16 21.28 16.84 -3.14
C SER A 16 21.90 17.44 -1.89
N ILE A 17 21.65 18.73 -1.69
CA ILE A 17 22.14 19.49 -0.53
C ILE A 17 21.39 19.03 0.73
N GLY A 18 22.14 18.71 1.78
CA GLY A 18 21.60 18.34 3.09
C GLY A 18 20.96 16.95 3.16
N ARG A 19 21.12 16.13 2.12
CA ARG A 19 20.71 14.71 2.13
C ARG A 19 21.93 13.81 2.30
N TYR A 20 21.74 12.81 3.13
CA TYR A 20 22.78 11.86 3.52
C TYR A 20 22.25 10.45 3.31
N GLN A 21 23.14 9.54 2.93
CA GLN A 21 22.85 8.11 2.84
C GLN A 21 23.90 7.31 3.61
N PHE A 22 23.57 6.07 3.98
CA PHE A 22 24.59 5.15 4.48
C PHE A 22 25.54 4.79 3.35
N THR A 23 26.83 4.77 3.64
CA THR A 23 27.86 4.39 2.66
C THR A 23 27.68 2.95 2.18
N HIS A 24 27.17 2.06 3.04
CA HIS A 24 26.91 0.65 2.74
C HIS A 24 25.62 0.15 3.40
N ALA A 25 24.83 -0.64 2.65
CA ALA A 25 23.59 -1.24 3.16
C ALA A 25 23.79 -2.15 4.38
N LEU A 26 24.88 -2.94 4.43
CA LEU A 26 25.23 -3.78 5.58
C LEU A 26 25.47 -2.99 6.87
N LEU A 27 25.96 -1.76 6.75
CA LEU A 27 26.20 -0.91 7.92
C LEU A 27 24.86 -0.40 8.48
N GLN A 28 23.94 -0.01 7.60
CA GLN A 28 22.56 0.29 8.00
C GLN A 28 21.91 -0.91 8.68
N GLU A 29 22.00 -2.10 8.09
CA GLU A 29 21.44 -3.34 8.63
C GLU A 29 22.01 -3.64 10.03
N THR A 30 23.33 -3.64 10.18
CA THR A 30 24.00 -3.89 11.48
C THR A 30 23.57 -2.88 12.54
N LEU A 31 23.56 -1.59 12.21
CA LEU A 31 23.13 -0.54 13.14
C LEU A 31 21.65 -0.66 13.51
N MET A 32 20.80 -1.09 12.58
CA MET A 32 19.38 -1.34 12.86
C MET A 32 19.17 -2.58 13.73
N ASP A 33 20.00 -3.61 13.58
CA ASP A 33 19.92 -4.84 14.39
C ASP A 33 20.39 -4.65 15.83
N GLU A 34 21.29 -3.70 16.07
CA GLU A 34 21.69 -3.31 17.43
C GLU A 34 20.59 -2.55 18.18
N LEU A 35 19.58 -2.03 17.48
CA LEU A 35 18.47 -1.32 18.11
C LEU A 35 17.46 -2.32 18.70
N SER A 36 17.02 -2.03 19.93
CA SER A 36 15.86 -2.72 20.48
C SER A 36 14.63 -2.50 19.60
N LEU A 37 13.71 -3.48 19.59
CA LEU A 37 12.46 -3.40 18.83
C LEU A 37 11.69 -2.10 19.12
N THR A 38 11.57 -1.69 20.39
CA THR A 38 10.92 -0.44 20.78
C THR A 38 11.58 0.79 20.15
N ARG A 39 12.92 0.81 20.05
CA ARG A 39 13.64 1.94 19.46
C ARG A 39 13.47 1.97 17.95
N ARG A 40 13.47 0.81 17.28
CA ARG A 40 13.16 0.70 15.84
C ARG A 40 11.77 1.23 15.52
N VAL A 41 10.73 0.74 16.20
CA VAL A 41 9.33 1.17 15.98
C VAL A 41 9.19 2.68 16.16
N ARG A 42 9.81 3.27 17.20
CA ARG A 42 9.81 4.73 17.41
C ARG A 42 10.53 5.51 16.30
N LEU A 43 11.60 4.95 15.73
CA LEU A 43 12.30 5.58 14.61
C LEU A 43 11.44 5.52 13.34
N HIS A 44 10.84 4.37 13.02
CA HIS A 44 9.92 4.24 11.89
C HIS A 44 8.73 5.21 12.03
N ALA A 45 8.18 5.37 13.24
CA ALA A 45 7.10 6.33 13.47
C ALA A 45 7.53 7.76 13.13
N ARG A 46 8.69 8.19 13.64
CA ARG A 46 9.24 9.54 13.37
C ARG A 46 9.55 9.74 11.89
N ILE A 47 10.06 8.71 11.22
CA ILE A 47 10.36 8.77 9.78
C ILE A 47 9.05 8.91 9.00
N ALA A 48 8.04 8.07 9.28
CA ALA A 48 6.73 8.14 8.62
C ALA A 48 6.11 9.54 8.72
N GLU A 49 6.03 10.10 9.94
CA GLU A 49 5.48 11.44 10.17
C GLU A 49 6.31 12.55 9.49
N SER A 50 7.64 12.41 9.47
CA SER A 50 8.52 13.39 8.83
C SER A 50 8.41 13.34 7.31
N LEU A 51 8.33 12.15 6.72
CA LEU A 51 8.12 11.95 5.29
C LEU A 51 6.76 12.47 4.87
N GLU A 52 5.70 12.12 5.60
CA GLU A 52 4.35 12.62 5.36
C GLU A 52 4.31 14.15 5.37
N ALA A 53 4.92 14.80 6.37
CA ALA A 53 4.99 16.26 6.45
C ALA A 53 5.86 16.88 5.37
N MET A 54 6.97 16.23 4.98
CA MET A 54 7.88 16.72 3.95
C MET A 54 7.27 16.63 2.55
N TYR A 55 6.58 15.53 2.24
CA TYR A 55 5.93 15.35 0.95
C TYR A 55 4.69 16.24 0.78
N GLY A 56 3.97 16.53 1.87
CA GLY A 56 2.85 17.46 1.86
C GLY A 56 1.79 17.04 0.84
N ASP A 57 1.54 17.89 -0.15
CA ASP A 57 0.52 17.63 -1.18
C ASP A 57 0.90 16.47 -2.12
N ASP A 58 2.18 16.10 -2.21
CA ASP A 58 2.69 15.01 -3.07
C ASP A 58 2.87 13.69 -2.31
N VAL A 59 2.28 13.59 -1.11
CA VAL A 59 2.42 12.42 -0.22
C VAL A 59 1.89 11.13 -0.85
N GLU A 60 0.86 11.21 -1.69
CA GLU A 60 0.23 10.05 -2.32
C GLU A 60 1.12 9.43 -3.41
N SER A 61 1.97 10.23 -4.07
CA SER A 61 2.98 9.74 -5.02
C SER A 61 4.09 8.91 -4.35
N HIS A 62 4.25 9.05 -3.03
CA HIS A 62 5.24 8.36 -2.20
C HIS A 62 4.61 7.30 -1.28
N ALA A 63 3.39 6.85 -1.59
CA ALA A 63 2.61 5.96 -0.73
C ALA A 63 3.33 4.65 -0.40
N GLU A 64 4.09 4.05 -1.34
CA GLU A 64 4.83 2.80 -1.09
C GLU A 64 5.87 2.94 0.03
N GLU A 65 6.65 4.03 0.02
CA GLU A 65 7.64 4.29 1.07
C GLU A 65 6.96 4.52 2.43
N LEU A 66 5.82 5.21 2.43
CA LEU A 66 5.04 5.44 3.63
C LEU A 66 4.47 4.15 4.18
N VAL A 67 3.94 3.24 3.34
CA VAL A 67 3.44 1.93 3.76
C VAL A 67 4.49 1.20 4.58
N PHE A 68 5.73 1.15 4.11
CA PHE A 68 6.82 0.48 4.84
C PHE A 68 7.01 1.07 6.25
N HIS A 69 7.13 2.39 6.39
CA HIS A 69 7.38 3.00 7.69
C HIS A 69 6.15 2.95 8.62
N PHE A 70 4.95 3.16 8.09
CA PHE A 70 3.71 3.02 8.87
C PHE A 70 3.48 1.58 9.32
N GLU A 71 3.81 0.58 8.48
CA GLU A 71 3.69 -0.84 8.84
C GLU A 71 4.61 -1.21 10.01
N GLN A 72 5.87 -0.78 9.97
CA GLN A 72 6.81 -1.00 11.08
C GLN A 72 6.44 -0.23 12.36
N ALA A 73 5.60 0.81 12.25
CA ALA A 73 5.22 1.70 13.32
C ALA A 73 3.76 1.54 13.80
N GLN A 74 3.03 0.51 13.35
CA GLN A 74 1.61 0.31 13.65
C GLN A 74 1.26 0.41 15.14
N ALA A 75 2.13 -0.14 16.01
CA ALA A 75 1.93 -0.12 17.45
C ALA A 75 1.91 1.28 18.07
N ILE A 76 2.43 2.30 17.36
CA ILE A 76 2.47 3.70 17.80
C ILE A 76 1.51 4.56 16.99
N LEU A 77 1.52 4.42 15.65
CA LEU A 77 0.77 5.28 14.75
C LEU A 77 -0.64 4.78 14.43
N GLY A 78 -0.99 3.56 14.85
CA GLY A 78 -2.23 2.90 14.47
C GLY A 78 -2.22 2.46 13.00
N THR A 79 -3.40 2.12 12.48
CA THR A 79 -3.56 1.48 11.16
C THR A 79 -4.28 2.35 10.14
N GLU A 80 -4.93 3.43 10.55
CA GLU A 80 -5.78 4.25 9.68
C GLU A 80 -5.02 4.80 8.46
N LYS A 81 -3.88 5.47 8.70
CA LYS A 81 -3.02 5.98 7.63
C LYS A 81 -2.35 4.87 6.83
N LEU A 82 -2.02 3.76 7.48
CA LEU A 82 -1.45 2.59 6.79
C LEU A 82 -2.45 2.01 5.77
N VAL A 83 -3.73 1.92 6.12
CA VAL A 83 -4.80 1.51 5.20
C VAL A 83 -4.89 2.49 4.03
N LYS A 84 -4.93 3.80 4.30
CA LYS A 84 -4.98 4.85 3.26
C LYS A 84 -3.81 4.71 2.27
N TYR A 85 -2.58 4.65 2.77
CA TYR A 85 -1.39 4.58 1.92
C TYR A 85 -1.28 3.23 1.21
N SER A 86 -1.74 2.14 1.82
CA SER A 86 -1.79 0.83 1.16
C SER A 86 -2.76 0.83 -0.01
N VAL A 87 -3.93 1.47 0.10
CA VAL A 87 -4.84 1.64 -1.04
C VAL A 87 -4.18 2.47 -2.15
N SER A 88 -3.55 3.59 -1.79
CA SER A 88 -2.90 4.49 -2.75
C SER A 88 -1.73 3.81 -3.48
N ALA A 89 -0.88 3.07 -2.76
CA ALA A 89 0.22 2.30 -3.32
C ALA A 89 -0.30 1.15 -4.21
N GLY A 90 -1.37 0.48 -3.79
CA GLY A 90 -2.04 -0.54 -4.59
C GLY A 90 -2.56 0.00 -5.92
N ASP A 91 -3.22 1.17 -5.90
CA ASP A 91 -3.72 1.82 -7.12
C ASP A 91 -2.58 2.27 -8.04
N ALA A 92 -1.51 2.85 -7.49
CA ALA A 92 -0.32 3.22 -8.25
C ALA A 92 0.32 2.00 -8.93
N ALA A 93 0.49 0.89 -8.20
CA ALA A 93 1.04 -0.35 -8.73
C ALA A 93 0.15 -0.96 -9.85
N LEU A 94 -1.16 -0.98 -9.67
CA LEU A 94 -2.08 -1.43 -10.72
C LEU A 94 -2.04 -0.54 -11.96
N SER A 95 -1.80 0.76 -11.82
CA SER A 95 -1.71 1.69 -12.96
C SER A 95 -0.50 1.42 -13.86
N THR A 96 0.56 0.82 -13.31
CA THR A 96 1.80 0.47 -14.01
C THR A 96 1.93 -1.03 -14.29
N TRP A 97 0.87 -1.82 -14.05
CA TRP A 97 0.82 -3.28 -14.21
C TRP A 97 1.73 -4.08 -13.26
N ALA A 98 2.15 -3.49 -12.15
CA ALA A 98 2.78 -4.20 -11.03
C ALA A 98 1.71 -4.94 -10.19
N ILE A 99 1.14 -6.00 -10.77
CA ILE A 99 -0.07 -6.66 -10.24
C ILE A 99 0.20 -7.34 -8.89
N GLU A 100 1.35 -7.99 -8.72
CA GLU A 100 1.65 -8.70 -7.47
C GLU A 100 1.96 -7.74 -6.32
N GLU A 101 2.65 -6.65 -6.60
CA GLU A 101 2.87 -5.54 -5.68
C GLU A 101 1.54 -4.89 -5.27
N GLY A 102 0.68 -4.62 -6.26
CA GLY A 102 -0.67 -4.10 -6.00
C GLY A 102 -1.51 -5.05 -5.13
N ARG A 103 -1.46 -6.36 -5.41
CA ARG A 103 -2.11 -7.39 -4.58
C ARG A 103 -1.61 -7.36 -3.15
N ALA A 104 -0.30 -7.29 -2.93
CA ALA A 104 0.29 -7.25 -1.60
C ALA A 104 -0.20 -6.04 -0.80
N HIS A 105 -0.24 -4.84 -1.41
CA HIS A 105 -0.73 -3.65 -0.74
C HIS A 105 -2.23 -3.72 -0.39
N PHE A 106 -3.09 -4.18 -1.30
CA PHE A 106 -4.50 -4.33 -0.98
C PHE A 106 -4.77 -5.46 0.03
N GLU A 107 -3.97 -6.52 0.02
CA GLU A 107 -4.05 -7.58 1.03
C GLU A 107 -3.67 -7.05 2.42
N LEU A 108 -2.60 -6.26 2.53
CA LEU A 108 -2.23 -5.57 3.76
C LEU A 108 -3.39 -4.69 4.25
N ALA A 109 -3.92 -3.81 3.40
CA ALA A 109 -5.05 -2.95 3.74
C ALA A 109 -6.26 -3.74 4.25
N ARG A 110 -6.60 -4.84 3.57
CA ARG A 110 -7.73 -5.71 3.92
C ARG A 110 -7.53 -6.40 5.28
N ASN A 111 -6.31 -6.84 5.58
CA ASN A 111 -5.99 -7.51 6.84
C ASN A 111 -6.03 -6.55 8.05
N LEU A 112 -5.96 -5.24 7.81
CA LEU A 112 -6.05 -4.20 8.84
C LEU A 112 -7.48 -3.70 9.09
N LEU A 113 -8.46 -4.13 8.29
CA LEU A 113 -9.87 -3.76 8.48
C LEU A 113 -10.42 -4.35 9.79
N THR A 114 -11.17 -3.54 10.51
CA THR A 114 -11.89 -3.90 11.74
C THR A 114 -13.39 -3.62 11.58
N ASP A 115 -14.20 -4.08 12.54
CA ASP A 115 -15.64 -3.78 12.56
C ASP A 115 -15.93 -2.28 12.75
N ASP A 116 -15.00 -1.55 13.36
CA ASP A 116 -15.09 -0.09 13.57
C ASP A 116 -14.57 0.72 12.38
N THR A 117 -14.01 0.07 11.35
CA THR A 117 -13.52 0.79 10.16
C THR A 117 -14.67 1.45 9.42
N ASP A 118 -14.48 2.72 9.02
CA ASP A 118 -15.46 3.45 8.22
C ASP A 118 -15.91 2.63 7.00
N GLY A 119 -17.22 2.60 6.78
CA GLY A 119 -17.81 1.74 5.76
C GLY A 119 -17.37 2.10 4.34
N ARG A 120 -17.09 3.37 4.06
CA ARG A 120 -16.57 3.82 2.77
C ARG A 120 -15.14 3.32 2.58
N THR A 121 -14.28 3.52 3.56
CA THR A 121 -12.90 2.99 3.55
C THR A 121 -12.89 1.47 3.35
N LYS A 122 -13.77 0.74 4.05
CA LYS A 122 -13.93 -0.70 3.88
C LYS A 122 -14.32 -1.08 2.44
N ALA A 123 -15.26 -0.35 1.84
CA ALA A 123 -15.67 -0.58 0.46
C ALA A 123 -14.54 -0.31 -0.55
N GLU A 124 -13.77 0.76 -0.36
CA GLU A 124 -12.61 1.12 -1.19
C GLU A 124 -11.52 0.03 -1.13
N VAL A 125 -11.17 -0.45 0.06
CA VAL A 125 -10.20 -1.55 0.25
C VAL A 125 -10.67 -2.84 -0.41
N LEU A 126 -11.94 -3.22 -0.22
CA LEU A 126 -12.51 -4.43 -0.82
C LEU A 126 -12.51 -4.34 -2.35
N PHE A 127 -12.81 -3.16 -2.91
CA PHE A 127 -12.80 -2.96 -4.35
C PHE A 127 -11.40 -3.02 -4.94
N GLY A 128 -10.42 -2.37 -4.32
CA GLY A 128 -9.01 -2.44 -4.72
C GLY A 128 -8.49 -3.88 -4.71
N TYR A 129 -8.77 -4.62 -3.63
CA TYR A 129 -8.42 -6.04 -3.52
C TYR A 129 -9.09 -6.89 -4.61
N ALA A 130 -10.38 -6.70 -4.87
CA ALA A 130 -11.11 -7.41 -5.92
C ALA A 130 -10.53 -7.11 -7.32
N ARG A 131 -10.18 -5.85 -7.60
CA ARG A 131 -9.52 -5.42 -8.85
C ARG A 131 -8.18 -6.12 -9.03
N ALA A 132 -7.32 -6.09 -8.01
CA ALA A 132 -5.99 -6.69 -8.08
C ALA A 132 -6.05 -8.22 -8.25
N ARG A 133 -6.96 -8.90 -7.55
CA ARG A 133 -7.17 -10.35 -7.73
C ARG A 133 -7.71 -10.70 -9.11
N SER A 134 -8.59 -9.87 -9.66
CA SER A 134 -9.21 -10.10 -10.98
C SER A 134 -8.33 -9.72 -12.18
N ALA A 135 -7.21 -9.02 -11.97
CA ALA A 135 -6.35 -8.54 -13.05
C ALA A 135 -5.62 -9.69 -13.80
N LEU A 136 -5.14 -10.69 -13.05
CA LEU A 136 -4.49 -11.91 -13.56
C LEU A 136 -5.02 -13.14 -12.80
N PRO A 137 -6.23 -13.60 -13.13
CA PRO A 137 -6.89 -14.70 -12.43
C PRO A 137 -6.22 -16.03 -12.81
N SER A 138 -5.97 -16.89 -11.81
CA SER A 138 -5.57 -18.28 -12.07
C SER A 138 -6.74 -19.06 -12.67
N GLU A 139 -6.45 -20.16 -13.37
CA GLU A 139 -7.49 -21.08 -13.86
C GLU A 139 -8.42 -21.52 -12.71
N GLY A 140 -9.74 -21.45 -12.95
CA GLY A 140 -10.76 -21.82 -11.95
C GLY A 140 -11.10 -20.73 -10.91
N GLU A 141 -10.41 -19.59 -10.88
CA GLU A 141 -10.69 -18.51 -9.90
C GLU A 141 -11.82 -17.55 -10.32
N PHE A 142 -12.49 -17.79 -11.46
CA PHE A 142 -13.50 -16.88 -12.00
C PHE A 142 -14.64 -16.60 -11.00
N GLN A 143 -15.21 -17.65 -10.40
CA GLN A 143 -16.27 -17.49 -9.40
C GLN A 143 -15.78 -16.69 -8.20
N ARG A 144 -14.55 -16.92 -7.75
CA ARG A 144 -13.97 -16.19 -6.62
C ARG A 144 -13.82 -14.70 -6.94
N CYS A 145 -13.43 -14.35 -8.17
CA CYS A 145 -13.35 -12.96 -8.61
C CYS A 145 -14.73 -12.29 -8.63
N LEU A 146 -15.77 -13.00 -9.09
CA LEU A 146 -17.15 -12.51 -9.06
C LEU A 146 -17.62 -12.27 -7.62
N ASP A 147 -17.34 -13.20 -6.70
CA ASP A 147 -17.73 -13.06 -5.29
C ASP A 147 -17.06 -11.86 -4.63
N LEU A 148 -15.76 -11.64 -4.90
CA LEU A 148 -15.03 -10.47 -4.38
C LEU A 148 -15.59 -9.16 -4.92
N MET A 149 -15.90 -9.10 -6.22
CA MET A 149 -16.54 -7.91 -6.81
C MET A 149 -17.95 -7.69 -6.26
N ALA A 150 -18.73 -8.75 -6.03
CA ALA A 150 -20.06 -8.65 -5.43
C ALA A 150 -19.97 -8.12 -3.98
N GLU A 151 -19.00 -8.57 -3.20
CA GLU A 151 -18.74 -8.07 -1.85
C GLU A 151 -18.43 -6.57 -1.84
N ALA A 152 -17.50 -6.12 -2.70
CA ALA A 152 -17.18 -4.70 -2.85
C ALA A 152 -18.39 -3.86 -3.30
N TYR A 153 -19.20 -4.38 -4.23
CA TYR A 153 -20.43 -3.72 -4.68
C TYR A 153 -21.42 -3.52 -3.53
N GLN A 154 -21.65 -4.56 -2.72
CA GLN A 154 -22.57 -4.46 -1.58
C GLN A 154 -22.03 -3.51 -0.51
N ALA A 155 -20.71 -3.49 -0.29
CA ALA A 155 -20.08 -2.55 0.66
C ALA A 155 -20.31 -1.09 0.25
N PHE A 156 -20.13 -0.73 -1.01
CA PHE A 156 -20.44 0.62 -1.49
C PHE A 156 -21.94 0.93 -1.40
N LYS A 157 -22.79 -0.02 -1.76
CA LYS A 157 -24.25 0.13 -1.71
C LYS A 157 -24.76 0.35 -0.27
N SER A 158 -24.19 -0.33 0.73
CA SER A 158 -24.64 -0.24 2.12
C SER A 158 -24.35 1.12 2.76
N VAL A 159 -23.31 1.82 2.30
CA VAL A 159 -22.98 3.19 2.71
C VAL A 159 -23.61 4.28 1.82
N GLY A 160 -24.41 3.88 0.83
CA GLY A 160 -25.07 4.82 -0.09
C GLY A 160 -24.16 5.42 -1.17
N ASP A 161 -22.93 4.91 -1.33
CA ASP A 161 -22.04 5.34 -2.40
C ASP A 161 -22.36 4.57 -3.69
N TYR A 162 -23.40 5.03 -4.39
CA TYR A 162 -23.83 4.42 -5.64
C TYR A 162 -22.84 4.62 -6.79
N GLN A 163 -22.00 5.66 -6.73
CA GLN A 163 -20.97 5.88 -7.74
C GLN A 163 -19.85 4.84 -7.62
N GLY A 164 -19.44 4.52 -6.39
CA GLY A 164 -18.54 3.40 -6.10
C GLY A 164 -19.14 2.08 -6.57
N ALA A 165 -20.41 1.81 -6.26
CA ALA A 165 -21.11 0.59 -6.71
C ALA A 165 -21.16 0.47 -8.25
N VAL A 166 -21.43 1.57 -8.97
CA VAL A 166 -21.38 1.59 -10.45
C VAL A 166 -19.98 1.31 -10.98
N SER A 167 -18.94 1.85 -10.34
CA SER A 167 -17.55 1.61 -10.72
C SER A 167 -17.17 0.13 -10.60
N VAL A 168 -17.63 -0.55 -9.55
CA VAL A 168 -17.47 -2.00 -9.39
C VAL A 168 -18.16 -2.77 -10.52
N ALA A 169 -19.42 -2.44 -10.83
CA ALA A 169 -20.19 -3.12 -11.87
C ALA A 169 -19.59 -2.93 -13.28
N ALA A 170 -19.05 -1.74 -13.58
CA ALA A 170 -18.35 -1.46 -14.82
C ALA A 170 -17.10 -2.34 -14.98
N GLN A 171 -16.31 -2.48 -13.91
CA GLN A 171 -15.11 -3.33 -13.92
C GLN A 171 -15.45 -4.81 -14.09
N LEU A 172 -16.52 -5.29 -13.43
CA LEU A 172 -17.01 -6.66 -13.57
C LEU A 172 -17.40 -6.97 -15.02
N THR A 173 -18.07 -6.04 -15.70
CA THR A 173 -18.49 -6.20 -17.10
C THR A 173 -17.29 -6.35 -18.04
N ILE A 174 -16.26 -5.53 -17.85
CA ILE A 174 -14.99 -5.62 -18.61
C ILE A 174 -14.34 -6.98 -18.40
N ASN A 175 -14.30 -7.48 -17.16
CA ASN A 175 -13.70 -8.76 -16.85
C ASN A 175 -14.47 -9.91 -17.51
N VAL A 176 -15.80 -9.94 -17.41
CA VAL A 176 -16.64 -10.98 -18.04
C VAL A 176 -16.45 -11.03 -19.56
N ILE A 177 -16.35 -9.87 -20.23
CA ILE A 177 -16.05 -9.81 -21.67
C ILE A 177 -14.66 -10.38 -21.97
N ARG A 178 -13.63 -10.04 -21.18
CA ARG A 178 -12.28 -10.61 -21.35
C ARG A 178 -12.30 -12.14 -21.22
N PHE A 179 -12.96 -12.67 -20.20
CA PHE A 179 -13.07 -14.13 -19.98
C PHE A 179 -13.84 -14.85 -21.09
N SER A 180 -14.94 -14.28 -21.59
CA SER A 180 -15.73 -14.91 -22.67
C SER A 180 -15.03 -14.85 -24.03
N SER A 181 -14.09 -13.91 -24.21
CA SER A 181 -13.27 -13.77 -25.42
C SER A 181 -11.93 -14.54 -25.40
N GLY A 182 -11.56 -15.16 -24.27
CA GLY A 182 -10.20 -15.63 -24.00
C GLY A 182 -10.07 -17.08 -23.51
N ALA A 183 -10.89 -17.99 -24.02
CA ALA A 183 -10.65 -19.44 -23.93
C ALA A 183 -10.36 -19.99 -25.33
N ASP A 184 -9.17 -19.68 -25.85
CA ASP A 184 -8.50 -20.36 -26.97
C ASP A 184 -7.05 -19.83 -27.06
N VAL A 185 -6.17 -20.28 -26.17
CA VAL A 185 -4.70 -20.39 -26.41
C VAL A 185 -4.19 -21.64 -25.72
#